data_AF-A0A7S4B214-F1
#
_entry.id   AF-A0A7S4B214-F1
#
_cell.length_a   1.000
_cell.length_b   1.000
_cell.length_c   1.000
_cell.angle_alpha   90.00
_cell.angle_beta   90.00
_cell.angle_gamma   90.00
#
_symmetry.space_group_name_H-M   'P 1'
#
loop_
_entity.id
_entity.type
_entity.pdbx_description
1 polymer ?
#
loop_
_entity_poly.entity_id
_entity_poly.type
_entity_poly.pdbx_seq_one_letter_code
_entity_poly.pdbx_strand_id
1 'polypeptide(L)'
;QRMRIGRFVGKSHRVILLVLVVSLCLIAYYFFWSSFLPYSTQGQLQAAVFHTGVITWLWINGCWAYILCLLVSVNPLSALQHEGEASTSAPSFDSSFPSYFCKTCGVRALSFDHHCPFTGGCIGLRNYRYFVLAALLFHSRSNRNLSGAAGGLFMVHY
;
A
#
# COMPACT_ATOMS: atom_id res chain seq x y z
N GLN A 1 -5.43 31.94 2.35
CA GLN A 1 -5.03 31.43 1.02
C GLN A 1 -4.10 30.19 1.03
N ARG A 2 -3.12 30.05 1.95
CA ARG A 2 -2.20 28.88 1.97
C ARG A 2 -2.85 27.49 2.08
N MET A 3 -4.01 27.36 2.74
CA MET A 3 -4.66 26.05 2.92
C MET A 3 -5.29 25.43 1.66
N ARG A 4 -5.69 26.25 0.66
CA ARG A 4 -6.26 25.73 -0.61
C ARG A 4 -5.18 25.12 -1.51
N ILE A 5 -3.97 25.70 -1.50
CA ILE A 5 -2.84 25.23 -2.30
C ILE A 5 -2.37 23.85 -1.81
N GLY A 6 -2.22 23.64 -0.50
CA GLY A 6 -1.82 22.34 0.06
C GLY A 6 -2.81 21.21 -0.23
N ARG A 7 -4.12 21.52 -0.27
CA ARG A 7 -5.17 20.54 -0.59
C ARG A 7 -5.18 20.15 -2.09
N PHE A 8 -4.89 21.10 -2.98
CA PHE A 8 -4.74 20.83 -4.41
C PHE A 8 -3.47 20.03 -4.70
N VAL A 9 -2.34 20.43 -4.11
CA VAL A 9 -1.07 19.69 -4.19
C VAL A 9 -1.25 18.27 -3.67
N GLY A 10 -1.96 18.06 -2.56
CA GLY A 10 -2.24 16.73 -2.02
C GLY A 10 -3.07 15.84 -2.96
N LYS A 11 -4.07 16.38 -3.67
CA LYS A 11 -4.87 15.61 -4.63
C LYS A 11 -4.05 15.21 -5.86
N SER A 12 -3.34 16.15 -6.48
CA SER A 12 -2.50 15.87 -7.65
C SER A 12 -1.33 14.95 -7.31
N HIS A 13 -0.72 15.12 -6.13
CA HIS A 13 0.37 14.26 -5.66
C HIS A 13 -0.06 12.80 -5.52
N ARG A 14 -1.27 12.52 -5.01
CA ARG A 14 -1.79 11.14 -4.92
C ARG A 14 -1.96 10.48 -6.28
N VAL A 15 -2.48 11.22 -7.28
CA VAL A 15 -2.64 10.69 -8.63
C VAL A 15 -1.28 10.42 -9.26
N ILE A 16 -0.33 11.35 -9.12
CA ILE A 16 1.04 11.18 -9.63
C ILE A 16 1.72 9.96 -9.00
N LEU A 17 1.63 9.81 -7.67
CA LEU A 17 2.21 8.66 -6.96
C LEU A 17 1.55 7.35 -7.37
N LEU A 18 0.22 7.33 -7.55
CA LEU A 18 -0.48 6.14 -8.02
C LEU A 18 0.02 5.74 -9.41
N VAL A 19 0.05 6.68 -10.35
CA VAL A 19 0.53 6.43 -11.71
C VAL A 19 1.98 5.94 -11.68
N LEU A 20 2.87 6.64 -10.96
CA LEU A 20 4.27 6.29 -10.86
C LEU A 20 4.49 4.88 -10.26
N VAL A 21 3.84 4.56 -9.15
CA VAL A 21 3.98 3.24 -8.50
C VAL A 21 3.43 2.13 -9.40
N VAL A 22 2.23 2.32 -9.97
CA VAL A 22 1.63 1.32 -10.87
C VAL A 22 2.49 1.13 -12.12
N SER A 23 2.99 2.20 -12.74
CA SER A 23 3.88 2.12 -13.89
C SER A 23 5.19 1.41 -13.58
N LEU A 24 5.87 1.75 -12.46
CA LEU A 24 7.08 1.05 -12.03
C LEU A 24 6.83 -0.44 -11.77
N CYS A 25 5.71 -0.77 -11.12
CA CYS A 25 5.31 -2.13 -10.86
C CYS A 25 5.04 -2.92 -12.15
N LEU A 26 4.37 -2.31 -13.14
CA LEU A 26 4.12 -2.94 -14.46
C LEU A 26 5.41 -3.14 -15.26
N ILE A 27 6.32 -2.17 -15.22
CA ILE A 27 7.63 -2.27 -15.88
C ILE A 27 8.45 -3.41 -15.24
N ALA A 28 8.50 -3.48 -13.91
CA ALA A 28 9.18 -4.56 -13.20
C ALA A 28 8.58 -5.94 -13.52
N TYR A 29 7.25 -6.03 -13.58
CA TYR A 29 6.55 -7.23 -14.02
C TYR A 29 6.96 -7.61 -15.44
N TYR A 30 6.90 -6.68 -16.40
CA TYR A 30 7.29 -6.92 -17.79
C TYR A 30 8.75 -7.40 -17.92
N PHE A 31 9.70 -6.74 -17.25
CA PHE A 31 11.12 -7.14 -17.26
C PHE A 31 11.32 -8.55 -16.68
N PHE A 32 10.62 -8.87 -15.59
CA PHE A 32 10.66 -10.21 -15.03
C PHE A 32 10.21 -11.26 -16.07
N TRP A 33 9.10 -11.05 -16.78
CA TRP A 33 8.65 -11.99 -17.81
C TRP A 33 9.57 -12.09 -19.01
N SER A 34 10.07 -10.96 -19.51
CA SER A 34 10.89 -10.95 -20.73
C SER A 34 12.29 -11.49 -20.50
N SER A 35 12.83 -11.32 -19.29
CA SER A 35 14.24 -11.64 -19.00
C SER A 35 14.41 -12.92 -18.17
N PHE A 36 13.54 -13.19 -17.20
CA PHE A 36 13.71 -14.33 -16.28
C PHE A 36 13.02 -15.62 -16.75
N LEU A 37 11.84 -15.53 -17.36
CA LEU A 37 11.09 -16.72 -17.81
C LEU A 37 11.86 -17.61 -18.81
N PRO A 38 12.53 -17.06 -19.85
CA PRO A 38 13.22 -17.90 -20.83
C PRO A 38 14.43 -18.63 -20.24
N TYR A 39 15.00 -18.15 -19.13
CA TYR A 39 16.15 -18.77 -18.47
C TYR A 39 15.73 -19.79 -17.40
N SER A 40 14.63 -19.52 -16.67
CA SER A 40 14.17 -20.35 -15.55
C SER A 40 13.43 -21.64 -15.98
N THR A 41 13.01 -21.74 -17.24
CA THR A 41 12.17 -22.85 -17.74
C THR A 41 12.94 -24.03 -18.35
N GLN A 42 14.29 -24.01 -18.37
CA GLN A 42 15.09 -25.14 -18.85
C GLN A 42 14.99 -26.34 -17.88
N GLY A 43 13.97 -27.19 -18.09
CA GLY A 43 13.83 -28.50 -17.42
C GLY A 43 12.75 -28.61 -16.34
N GLN A 44 12.14 -27.51 -15.87
CA GLN A 44 11.11 -27.53 -14.80
C GLN A 44 9.94 -26.57 -15.08
N LEU A 45 9.23 -26.77 -16.19
CA LEU A 45 8.12 -25.92 -16.63
C LEU A 45 7.00 -25.77 -15.58
N GLN A 46 6.66 -26.85 -14.86
CA GLN A 46 5.56 -26.83 -13.86
C GLN A 46 5.89 -25.93 -12.67
N ALA A 47 7.10 -26.03 -12.12
CA ALA A 47 7.56 -25.16 -11.04
C ALA A 47 7.59 -23.70 -11.49
N ALA A 48 8.07 -23.44 -12.72
CA ALA A 48 8.08 -22.11 -13.29
C ALA A 48 6.67 -21.51 -13.43
N VAL A 49 5.69 -22.27 -13.91
CA VAL A 49 4.27 -21.85 -14.02
C VAL A 49 3.64 -21.62 -12.65
N PHE A 50 3.95 -22.47 -11.65
CA PHE A 50 3.45 -22.29 -10.29
C PHE A 50 4.00 -21.02 -9.64
N HIS A 51 5.33 -20.85 -9.64
CA HIS A 51 5.96 -19.64 -9.10
C HIS A 51 5.47 -18.38 -9.81
N THR A 52 5.29 -18.47 -11.13
CA THR A 52 4.66 -17.45 -11.96
C THR A 52 3.28 -17.04 -11.44
N GLY A 53 2.38 -17.99 -11.27
CA GLY A 53 1.03 -17.72 -10.78
C GLY A 53 1.03 -17.09 -9.39
N VAL A 54 1.87 -17.60 -8.48
CA VAL A 54 1.98 -17.09 -7.10
C VAL A 54 2.52 -15.66 -7.08
N ILE A 55 3.59 -15.37 -7.82
CA ILE A 55 4.19 -14.02 -7.89
C ILE A 55 3.16 -13.03 -8.45
N THR A 56 2.49 -13.37 -9.54
CA THR A 56 1.45 -12.53 -10.14
C THR A 56 0.30 -12.29 -9.16
N TRP A 57 -0.16 -13.33 -8.46
CA TRP A 57 -1.22 -13.21 -7.46
C TRP A 57 -0.84 -12.27 -6.31
N LEU A 58 0.36 -12.43 -5.74
CA LEU A 58 0.85 -11.58 -4.66
C LEU A 58 1.01 -10.12 -5.12
N TRP A 59 1.48 -9.91 -6.35
CA TRP A 59 1.63 -8.58 -6.94
C TRP A 59 0.28 -7.88 -7.13
N ILE A 60 -0.72 -8.56 -7.68
CA ILE A 60 -2.09 -8.02 -7.83
C ILE A 60 -2.66 -7.63 -6.46
N ASN A 61 -2.49 -8.48 -5.44
CA ASN A 61 -2.96 -8.20 -4.09
C ASN A 61 -2.23 -7.00 -3.46
N GLY A 62 -0.92 -6.86 -3.70
CA GLY A 62 -0.13 -5.71 -3.24
C GLY A 62 -0.61 -4.40 -3.87
N CYS A 63 -0.78 -4.38 -5.19
CA CYS A 63 -1.33 -3.23 -5.91
C CYS A 63 -2.73 -2.87 -5.44
N TRP A 64 -3.61 -3.87 -5.27
CA TRP A 64 -4.97 -3.66 -4.77
C TRP A 64 -4.99 -3.09 -3.35
N ALA A 65 -4.17 -3.62 -2.44
CA ALA A 65 -4.04 -3.10 -1.09
C ALA A 65 -3.53 -1.65 -1.07
N TYR A 66 -2.56 -1.32 -1.92
CA TYR A 66 -2.07 0.05 -2.06
C TYR A 66 -3.15 1.00 -2.59
N ILE A 67 -3.91 0.60 -3.60
CA ILE A 67 -5.04 1.38 -4.12
C ILE A 67 -6.08 1.60 -3.01
N LEU A 68 -6.46 0.57 -2.27
CA LEU A 68 -7.38 0.72 -1.14
C LEU A 68 -6.82 1.65 -0.05
N CYS A 69 -5.52 1.62 0.21
CA CYS A 69 -4.88 2.55 1.15
C CYS A 69 -5.01 4.02 0.70
N LEU A 70 -4.96 4.29 -0.61
CA LEU A 70 -5.10 5.63 -1.18
C LEU A 70 -6.56 6.10 -1.24
N LEU A 71 -7.48 5.19 -1.57
CA LEU A 71 -8.91 5.47 -1.74
C LEU A 71 -9.62 5.60 -0.40
N VAL A 72 -9.23 4.82 0.61
CA VAL A 72 -9.85 4.88 1.94
C VAL A 72 -9.34 6.10 2.70
N SER A 73 -10.17 7.14 2.75
CA SER A 73 -9.85 8.37 3.46
C SER A 73 -9.83 8.14 4.98
N VAL A 74 -8.84 8.74 5.64
CA VAL A 74 -8.74 8.71 7.12
C VAL A 74 -9.76 9.64 7.78
N ASN A 75 -10.37 10.55 7.00
CA ASN A 75 -11.29 11.54 7.54
C ASN A 75 -12.73 11.33 7.03
N PRO A 76 -13.65 10.85 7.89
CA PRO A 76 -15.08 10.85 7.57
C PRO A 76 -15.66 12.27 7.50
N LEU A 77 -15.10 13.24 8.25
CA LEU A 77 -15.58 14.64 8.25
C LEU A 77 -15.30 15.38 6.94
N SER A 78 -14.26 15.00 6.18
CA SER A 78 -13.99 15.63 4.88
C SER A 78 -14.99 15.22 3.79
N ALA A 79 -15.66 14.07 3.95
CA ALA A 79 -16.76 13.68 3.07
C ALA A 79 -18.02 14.49 3.36
N LEU A 80 -18.26 14.84 4.64
CA LEU A 80 -19.38 15.70 5.07
C LEU A 80 -19.15 17.20 4.79
N GLN A 81 -17.89 17.65 4.74
CA GLN A 81 -17.56 19.06 4.50
C GLN A 81 -17.81 19.55 3.06
N HIS A 82 -18.14 18.65 2.14
CA HIS A 82 -18.48 19.01 0.76
C HIS A 82 -19.97 19.24 0.53
N GLU A 83 -20.84 18.89 1.48
CA GLU A 83 -22.30 18.87 1.27
C GLU A 83 -23.11 19.81 2.19
N GLY A 84 -22.54 20.43 3.22
CA GLY A 84 -23.36 21.05 4.26
C GLY A 84 -22.76 22.28 4.91
N GLU A 85 -23.47 23.39 4.69
CA GLU A 85 -23.51 24.58 5.53
C GLU A 85 -23.67 24.23 7.02
N ALA A 86 -23.27 25.18 7.87
CA ALA A 86 -23.26 25.08 9.31
C ALA A 86 -24.51 24.39 9.88
N SER A 87 -24.34 23.18 10.39
CA SER A 87 -25.27 22.61 11.36
C SER A 87 -24.47 22.09 12.55
N THR A 88 -24.65 22.83 13.64
CA THR A 88 -24.32 22.49 15.02
C THR A 88 -25.03 21.20 15.44
N SER A 89 -24.49 20.07 15.01
CA SER A 89 -24.68 18.75 15.63
C SER A 89 -23.73 17.78 14.93
N ALA A 90 -22.43 17.96 15.17
CA ALA A 90 -21.48 16.90 14.87
C ALA A 90 -22.00 15.62 15.58
N PRO A 91 -22.19 14.48 14.88
CA PRO A 91 -22.50 13.24 15.56
C PRO A 91 -21.38 13.06 16.58
N SER A 92 -21.76 12.88 17.85
CA SER A 92 -20.84 12.67 18.97
C SER A 92 -19.96 11.46 18.63
N PHE A 93 -18.82 11.77 18.03
CA PHE A 93 -17.83 10.81 17.61
C PHE A 93 -17.33 10.17 18.89
N ASP A 94 -17.53 8.86 19.02
CA ASP A 94 -17.10 8.09 20.19
C ASP A 94 -15.66 8.48 20.56
N SER A 95 -15.52 9.18 21.68
CA SER A 95 -14.29 9.81 22.17
C SER A 95 -13.23 8.79 22.59
N SER A 96 -13.51 7.50 22.39
CA SER A 96 -12.65 6.38 22.76
C SER A 96 -11.34 6.34 21.96
N PHE A 97 -11.25 6.98 20.79
CA PHE A 97 -10.04 6.97 19.95
C PHE A 97 -9.37 8.35 19.83
N PRO A 98 -8.04 8.45 20.02
CA PRO A 98 -7.32 9.71 19.91
C PRO A 98 -7.40 10.28 18.49
N SER A 99 -7.64 11.58 18.36
CA SER A 99 -7.68 12.27 17.06
C SER A 99 -6.58 13.32 16.95
N TYR A 100 -5.94 13.42 15.80
CA TYR A 100 -4.85 14.39 15.55
C TYR A 100 -5.12 15.22 14.30
N PHE A 101 -4.72 16.48 14.32
CA PHE A 101 -4.83 17.37 13.18
C PHE A 101 -3.56 17.36 12.34
N CYS A 102 -3.65 16.82 11.12
CA CYS A 102 -2.53 16.84 10.18
C CYS A 102 -2.45 18.20 9.49
N LYS A 103 -1.40 18.97 9.75
CA LYS A 103 -1.14 20.28 9.13
C LYS A 103 -0.96 20.20 7.60
N THR A 104 -0.37 19.10 7.11
CA THR A 104 -0.11 18.88 5.67
C THR A 104 -1.39 18.64 4.88
N CYS A 105 -2.28 17.79 5.41
CA CYS A 105 -3.56 17.51 4.76
C CYS A 105 -4.66 18.52 5.12
N GLY A 106 -4.50 19.26 6.22
CA GLY A 106 -5.52 20.18 6.74
C GLY A 106 -6.79 19.46 7.20
N VAL A 107 -6.64 18.25 7.76
CA VAL A 107 -7.75 17.41 8.22
C VAL A 107 -7.44 16.79 9.58
N ARG A 108 -8.48 16.52 10.36
CA ARG A 108 -8.39 15.71 11.58
C ARG A 108 -8.56 14.24 11.21
N ALA A 109 -7.67 13.40 11.72
CA ALA A 109 -7.63 11.96 11.50
C ALA A 109 -7.87 11.22 12.82
N LEU A 110 -8.69 10.18 12.80
CA LEU A 110 -8.93 9.32 13.95
C LEU A 110 -7.86 8.23 14.04
N SER A 111 -7.37 7.96 15.25
CA SER A 111 -6.22 7.10 15.54
C SER A 111 -5.10 7.38 14.54
N PHE A 112 -4.77 8.66 14.42
CA PHE A 112 -3.75 9.12 13.50
C PHE A 112 -2.42 8.48 13.85
N ASP A 113 -1.82 7.84 12.86
CA ASP A 113 -0.48 7.27 12.98
C ASP A 113 0.52 8.30 12.46
N HIS A 114 0.50 8.56 11.14
CA HIS A 114 1.39 9.54 10.51
C HIS A 114 0.85 10.08 9.18
N HIS A 115 1.49 11.13 8.66
CA HIS A 115 1.33 11.54 7.27
C HIS A 115 2.40 10.85 6.44
N CYS A 116 2.00 9.99 5.51
CA CYS A 116 2.92 9.24 4.67
C CYS A 116 3.11 9.95 3.32
N PRO A 117 4.34 10.38 2.99
CA PRO A 117 4.63 10.95 1.67
C PRO A 117 4.38 9.94 0.54
N PHE A 118 4.65 8.65 0.79
CA PHE A 118 4.50 7.58 -0.21
C PHE A 118 3.05 7.24 -0.54
N THR A 119 2.10 7.57 0.33
CA THR A 119 0.66 7.44 0.04
C THR A 119 0.00 8.80 -0.25
N GLY A 120 0.76 9.90 -0.18
CA GLY A 120 0.24 11.26 -0.33
C GLY A 120 -0.87 11.61 0.67
N GLY A 121 -0.92 10.95 1.83
CA GLY A 121 -2.05 11.01 2.74
C GLY A 121 -1.75 10.65 4.19
N CYS A 122 -2.73 10.92 5.06
CA CYS A 122 -2.66 10.43 6.43
C CYS A 122 -2.90 8.91 6.45
N ILE A 123 -2.29 8.24 7.41
CA ILE A 123 -2.60 6.87 7.82
C ILE A 123 -3.27 6.93 9.19
N GLY A 124 -4.33 6.16 9.37
CA GLY A 124 -5.05 6.03 10.62
C GLY A 124 -5.97 4.81 10.59
N LEU A 125 -6.91 4.72 11.54
CA LEU A 125 -7.65 3.49 11.83
C LEU A 125 -8.23 2.78 10.59
N ARG A 126 -8.80 3.55 9.65
CA ARG A 126 -9.52 3.02 8.49
C ARG A 126 -8.61 2.45 7.39
N ASN A 127 -7.42 3.01 7.20
CA ASN A 127 -6.51 2.62 6.12
C ASN A 127 -5.23 1.92 6.61
N TYR A 128 -5.01 1.86 7.92
CA TYR A 128 -3.84 1.20 8.51
C TYR A 128 -3.69 -0.27 8.05
N ARG A 129 -4.77 -1.05 8.02
CA ARG A 129 -4.72 -2.45 7.54
C ARG A 129 -4.24 -2.59 6.09
N TYR A 130 -4.65 -1.66 5.23
CA TYR A 130 -4.27 -1.67 3.81
C TYR A 130 -2.83 -1.20 3.63
N PHE A 131 -2.42 -0.22 4.43
CA PHE A 131 -1.03 0.23 4.49
C PHE A 131 -0.09 -0.91 4.89
N VAL A 132 -0.40 -1.64 5.96
CA VAL A 132 0.40 -2.79 6.42
C VAL A 132 0.40 -3.91 5.39
N LEU A 133 -0.76 -4.25 4.80
CA LEU A 133 -0.85 -5.29 3.77
C LEU A 133 -0.03 -4.93 2.52
N ALA A 134 -0.13 -3.69 2.03
CA ALA A 134 0.67 -3.21 0.91
C ALA A 134 2.18 -3.23 1.24
N ALA A 135 2.55 -2.80 2.46
CA ALA A 135 3.93 -2.84 2.92
C ALA A 135 4.45 -4.28 2.98
N LEU A 136 3.71 -5.24 3.52
CA LEU A 136 4.13 -6.64 3.61
C LEU A 136 4.26 -7.31 2.23
N LEU A 137 3.30 -7.07 1.34
CA LEU A 137 3.31 -7.67 -0.01
C LEU A 137 4.40 -7.08 -0.90
N PHE A 138 4.73 -5.79 -0.75
CA PHE A 138 5.81 -5.16 -1.51
C PHE A 138 7.19 -5.27 -0.84
N HIS A 139 7.25 -5.28 0.49
CA HIS A 139 8.49 -5.43 1.27
C HIS A 139 8.59 -6.83 1.86
N SER A 140 8.20 -7.87 1.09
CA SER A 140 8.56 -9.25 1.40
C SER A 140 10.09 -9.41 1.32
N ARG A 141 10.79 -8.86 2.32
CA ARG A 141 12.12 -9.29 2.67
C ARG A 141 11.95 -10.71 3.12
N SER A 142 12.32 -11.62 2.23
CA SER A 142 12.79 -12.94 2.61
C SER A 142 13.66 -12.73 3.85
N ASN A 143 13.20 -13.27 4.96
CA ASN A 143 13.85 -13.12 6.25
C ASN A 143 15.23 -13.79 6.08
N ARG A 144 16.29 -13.01 5.84
CA ARG A 144 17.68 -13.49 5.70
C ARG A 144 18.27 -14.05 7.01
N ASN A 145 17.41 -14.49 7.92
CA ASN A 145 17.74 -15.11 9.20
C ASN A 145 17.11 -16.51 9.37
N LEU A 146 16.60 -17.13 8.30
CA LEU A 146 16.28 -18.57 8.29
C LEU A 146 17.24 -19.39 7.41
N SER A 147 18.43 -18.85 7.11
CA SER A 147 19.53 -19.56 6.43
C SER A 147 20.36 -20.43 7.39
N GLY A 148 19.78 -20.88 8.51
CA GLY A 148 20.47 -21.70 9.51
C GLY A 148 19.84 -23.06 9.84
N ALA A 149 18.62 -23.36 9.38
CA ALA A 149 17.88 -24.53 9.88
C ALA A 149 17.32 -25.50 8.83
N ALA A 150 17.40 -25.20 7.52
CA ALA A 150 16.80 -26.04 6.48
C ALA A 150 17.77 -26.52 5.38
N GLY A 151 19.08 -26.31 5.55
CA GLY A 151 20.11 -26.75 4.61
C GLY A 151 20.72 -28.13 4.93
N GLY A 152 20.04 -28.98 5.69
CA GLY A 152 20.61 -30.20 6.29
C GLY A 152 20.01 -31.53 5.85
N LEU A 153 19.12 -31.56 4.86
CA LEU A 153 18.55 -32.82 4.37
C LEU A 153 18.43 -32.72 2.85
N PHE A 154 18.91 -33.74 2.14
CA PHE A 154 19.07 -33.82 0.67
C PHE A 154 20.38 -33.26 0.12
N MET A 155 21.47 -33.97 0.40
CA MET A 155 22.51 -34.28 -0.59
C MET A 155 23.37 -35.47 -0.09
N VAL A 156 23.27 -36.57 -0.84
CA VAL A 156 24.25 -37.66 -1.02
C VAL A 156 24.41 -38.70 0.11
N HIS A 157 23.88 -39.91 -0.10
CA HIS A 157 24.71 -41.11 -0.35
C HIS A 157 23.86 -42.28 -0.86
N TYR A 158 24.35 -42.87 -1.96
CA TYR A 158 23.90 -44.02 -2.78
C TYR A 158 22.90 -43.72 -3.91
#